data_AF-A9NGM6-F1
#
_entry.id   AF-A9NGM6-F1
#
_cell.length_a   1.000
_cell.length_b   1.000
_cell.length_c   1.000
_cell.angle_alpha   90.00
_cell.angle_beta   90.00
_cell.angle_gamma   90.00
#
_symmetry.space_group_name_H-M   'P 1'
#
loop_
_entity.id
_entity.type
_entity.pdbx_description
1 polymer ?
#
loop_
_entity_poly.entity_id
_entity_poly.type
_entity_poly.pdbx_seq_one_letter_code
_entity_poly.pdbx_strand_id
1 'polypeptide(L)'
;MKLEYKKILVFDFETTGLTPKRDKVIEVGAVLLEKIGDTYEIVQEIDYLIKQQTPITDFISNLTGITNEMLARDGVEEEYAFRQLDNLIDEDTLLVAYNLAFDIGFLSALYQTYVAHNYKIQNDILDCMAVYKDRYPYPHKLENAVARFELSNNQAHRASEDAKATFKVLDCLASEENNLKLYVNVLGYNKKYGLPDRTYFKKHIELVAQGFNGYREIEKRVIKNTI
;
A
#
# COMPACT_ATOMS: atom_id res chain seq x y z
N MET A 1 0.64 16.65 -6.97
CA MET A 1 1.81 15.92 -6.41
C MET A 1 3.10 16.07 -7.26
N LYS A 2 4.25 16.54 -6.73
CA LYS A 2 5.53 16.64 -7.50
C LYS A 2 6.53 15.52 -7.17
N LEU A 3 6.24 14.32 -7.64
CA LEU A 3 7.19 13.21 -7.69
C LEU A 3 7.81 13.12 -9.11
N GLU A 4 9.01 12.53 -9.21
CA GLU A 4 9.74 12.40 -10.51
C GLU A 4 9.50 11.06 -11.21
N TYR A 5 8.66 10.20 -10.64
CA TYR A 5 8.37 8.89 -11.21
C TYR A 5 7.43 9.03 -12.41
N LYS A 6 7.75 8.31 -13.51
CA LYS A 6 6.84 8.23 -14.66
C LYS A 6 5.58 7.43 -14.33
N LYS A 7 5.75 6.38 -13.53
CA LYS A 7 4.69 5.47 -13.08
C LYS A 7 4.65 5.35 -11.58
N ILE A 8 3.45 5.33 -11.04
CA ILE A 8 3.18 5.03 -9.63
C ILE A 8 2.09 3.96 -9.61
N LEU A 9 2.38 2.82 -8.98
CA LEU A 9 1.38 1.80 -8.73
C LEU A 9 0.89 1.96 -7.29
N VAL A 10 -0.37 2.31 -7.12
CA VAL A 10 -1.03 2.28 -5.81
C VAL A 10 -1.79 0.97 -5.71
N PHE A 11 -1.54 0.18 -4.67
CA PHE A 11 -2.14 -1.13 -4.51
C PHE A 11 -2.58 -1.39 -3.07
N ASP A 12 -3.47 -2.34 -2.92
CA ASP A 12 -4.04 -2.79 -1.66
C ASP A 12 -4.34 -4.29 -1.73
N PHE A 13 -4.19 -5.00 -0.61
CA PHE A 13 -4.56 -6.40 -0.49
C PHE A 13 -5.55 -6.62 0.65
N GLU A 14 -6.62 -7.34 0.35
CA GLU A 14 -7.42 -7.99 1.37
C GLU A 14 -6.90 -9.41 1.60
N THR A 15 -6.85 -9.85 2.86
CA THR A 15 -6.19 -11.11 3.23
C THR A 15 -6.95 -11.86 4.31
N THR A 16 -6.62 -13.15 4.48
CA THR A 16 -7.17 -13.98 5.57
C THR A 16 -6.54 -13.69 6.94
N GLY A 17 -5.59 -12.74 7.03
CA GLY A 17 -4.82 -12.47 8.24
C GLY A 17 -3.57 -11.62 8.01
N LEU A 18 -2.77 -11.41 9.06
CA LEU A 18 -1.70 -10.39 9.06
C LEU A 18 -0.31 -10.89 8.65
N THR A 19 -0.11 -12.20 8.46
CA THR A 19 1.21 -12.81 8.30
C THR A 19 1.37 -13.41 6.90
N PRO A 20 2.17 -12.81 6.00
CA PRO A 20 2.35 -13.30 4.63
C PRO A 20 2.87 -14.75 4.50
N LYS A 21 3.55 -15.27 5.53
CA LYS A 21 4.04 -16.66 5.56
C LYS A 21 2.96 -17.70 5.81
N ARG A 22 1.80 -17.30 6.35
CA ARG A 22 0.74 -18.20 6.80
C ARG A 22 -0.60 -17.88 6.15
N ASP A 23 -0.92 -16.60 6.06
CA ASP A 23 -2.21 -16.08 5.64
C ASP A 23 -2.20 -15.85 4.11
N LYS A 24 -3.39 -15.80 3.50
CA LYS A 24 -3.57 -15.77 2.04
C LYS A 24 -4.17 -14.46 1.57
N VAL A 25 -3.81 -14.04 0.36
CA VAL A 25 -4.48 -12.92 -0.32
C VAL A 25 -5.84 -13.40 -0.82
N ILE A 26 -6.88 -12.60 -0.60
CA ILE A 26 -8.26 -12.89 -1.03
C ILE A 26 -8.78 -11.85 -2.04
N GLU A 27 -8.17 -10.67 -2.10
CA GLU A 27 -8.39 -9.66 -3.14
C GLU A 27 -7.08 -8.91 -3.40
N VAL A 28 -6.85 -8.54 -4.66
CA VAL A 28 -5.84 -7.56 -5.05
C VAL A 28 -6.50 -6.44 -5.84
N GLY A 29 -6.30 -5.22 -5.37
CA GLY A 29 -6.72 -4.01 -6.07
C GLY A 29 -5.52 -3.13 -6.35
N ALA A 30 -5.45 -2.56 -7.55
CA ALA A 30 -4.42 -1.59 -7.86
C ALA A 30 -4.86 -0.59 -8.93
N VAL A 31 -4.29 0.62 -8.86
CA VAL A 31 -4.37 1.64 -9.90
C VAL A 31 -2.97 2.05 -10.33
N LEU A 32 -2.74 1.99 -11.65
CA LEU A 32 -1.53 2.51 -12.26
C LEU A 32 -1.75 3.97 -12.64
N LEU A 33 -0.87 4.82 -12.12
CA LEU A 33 -0.82 6.23 -12.43
C LEU A 33 0.32 6.50 -13.41
N GLU A 34 0.07 7.30 -14.43
CA GLU A 34 1.11 7.87 -15.29
C GLU A 34 1.17 9.37 -15.17
N LYS A 35 2.39 9.91 -15.30
CA LYS A 35 2.62 11.36 -15.29
C LYS A 35 2.20 11.96 -16.64
N ILE A 36 1.14 12.76 -16.63
CA ILE A 36 0.62 13.49 -17.80
C ILE A 36 0.76 14.98 -17.51
N GLY A 37 1.74 15.63 -18.15
CA GLY A 37 2.12 17.00 -17.83
C GLY A 37 2.66 17.11 -16.40
N ASP A 38 2.04 17.97 -15.58
CA ASP A 38 2.39 18.19 -14.18
C ASP A 38 1.52 17.39 -13.19
N THR A 39 0.63 16.54 -13.69
CA THR A 39 -0.32 15.75 -12.90
C THR A 39 -0.15 14.24 -13.11
N TYR A 40 -0.68 13.46 -12.18
CA TYR A 40 -0.79 12.01 -12.31
C TYR A 40 -2.23 11.66 -12.64
N GLU A 41 -2.42 10.82 -13.66
CA GLU A 41 -3.73 10.32 -14.07
C GLU A 41 -3.76 8.80 -13.94
N ILE A 42 -4.91 8.26 -13.52
CA ILE A 42 -5.14 6.81 -13.51
C ILE A 42 -5.30 6.36 -14.96
N VAL A 43 -4.38 5.53 -15.44
CA VAL A 43 -4.41 4.98 -16.80
C VAL A 43 -4.87 3.54 -16.84
N GLN A 44 -4.76 2.82 -15.72
CA GLN A 44 -5.20 1.44 -15.60
C GLN A 44 -5.61 1.11 -14.18
N GLU A 45 -6.55 0.19 -14.05
CA GLU A 45 -7.09 -0.31 -12.79
C GLU A 45 -7.26 -1.82 -12.89
N ILE A 46 -6.96 -2.53 -11.80
CA ILE A 46 -7.26 -3.95 -11.64
C ILE A 46 -7.94 -4.19 -10.29
N ASP A 47 -8.80 -5.19 -10.27
CA ASP A 47 -9.52 -5.65 -9.09
C ASP A 47 -9.83 -7.14 -9.25
N TYR A 48 -9.15 -7.97 -8.48
CA TYR A 48 -9.28 -9.42 -8.59
C TYR A 48 -9.50 -10.06 -7.22
N LEU A 49 -10.67 -10.67 -7.06
CA LEU A 49 -10.90 -11.66 -6.00
C LEU A 49 -10.07 -12.91 -6.29
N ILE A 50 -9.52 -13.53 -5.25
CA ILE A 50 -8.66 -14.70 -5.37
C ILE A 50 -9.37 -15.92 -4.83
N LYS A 51 -9.56 -16.92 -5.69
CA LYS A 51 -10.21 -18.18 -5.34
C LYS A 51 -9.49 -18.86 -4.17
N GLN A 52 -10.24 -19.17 -3.12
CA GLN A 52 -9.71 -19.83 -1.93
C GLN A 52 -10.00 -21.34 -1.95
N GLN A 53 -9.03 -22.14 -1.53
CA GLN A 53 -9.22 -23.59 -1.34
C GLN A 53 -9.95 -23.91 -0.04
N THR A 54 -9.79 -23.06 0.97
CA THR A 54 -10.45 -23.18 2.27
C THR A 54 -11.36 -21.95 2.47
N PRO A 55 -12.59 -22.13 2.95
CA PRO A 55 -13.46 -21.00 3.25
C PRO A 55 -12.81 -20.02 4.22
N ILE A 56 -12.98 -18.72 3.94
CA ILE A 56 -12.64 -17.67 4.90
C ILE A 56 -13.63 -17.67 6.07
N THR A 57 -13.17 -17.23 7.23
CA THR A 57 -14.00 -17.15 8.44
C THR A 57 -14.97 -15.99 8.37
N ASP A 58 -16.09 -16.08 9.10
CA ASP A 58 -17.06 -14.98 9.24
C ASP A 58 -16.40 -13.68 9.74
N PHE A 59 -15.36 -13.78 10.57
CA PHE A 59 -14.60 -12.62 11.00
C PHE A 59 -13.95 -11.89 9.82
N ILE A 60 -13.31 -12.64 8.91
CA ILE A 60 -12.68 -12.06 7.70
C ILE A 60 -13.76 -11.51 6.77
N SER A 61 -14.84 -12.26 6.53
CA SER A 61 -15.94 -11.76 5.69
C SER A 61 -16.59 -10.48 6.22
N ASN A 62 -16.74 -10.35 7.54
CA ASN A 62 -17.27 -9.12 8.15
C ASN A 62 -16.25 -7.97 8.11
N LEU A 63 -14.95 -8.28 8.17
CA LEU A 63 -13.90 -7.27 8.15
C LEU A 63 -13.69 -6.67 6.76
N THR A 64 -13.71 -7.51 5.73
CA THR A 64 -13.39 -7.11 4.34
C THR A 64 -14.63 -6.94 3.47
N GLY A 65 -15.80 -7.42 3.93
CA GLY A 65 -17.02 -7.45 3.11
C GLY A 65 -17.01 -8.52 2.02
N ILE A 66 -15.94 -9.31 1.89
CA ILE A 66 -15.82 -10.37 0.89
C ILE A 66 -16.41 -11.66 1.45
N THR A 67 -17.34 -12.29 0.71
CA THR A 67 -17.95 -13.56 1.13
C THR A 67 -17.33 -14.77 0.43
N ASN A 68 -17.51 -15.95 1.01
CA ASN A 68 -17.09 -17.21 0.38
C ASN A 68 -17.77 -17.44 -0.98
N GLU A 69 -19.01 -16.99 -1.13
CA GLU A 69 -19.76 -17.07 -2.39
C GLU A 69 -19.15 -16.17 -3.47
N MET A 70 -18.71 -14.95 -3.11
CA MET A 70 -17.99 -14.06 -4.02
C MET A 70 -16.69 -14.70 -4.50
N LEU A 71 -15.88 -15.23 -3.58
CA LEU A 71 -14.61 -15.90 -3.89
C LEU A 71 -14.79 -17.15 -4.76
N ALA A 72 -15.88 -17.90 -4.56
CA ALA A 72 -16.17 -19.09 -5.36
C ALA A 72 -16.69 -18.74 -6.77
N ARG A 73 -17.49 -17.68 -6.89
CA ARG A 73 -18.13 -17.27 -8.15
C ARG A 73 -17.21 -16.45 -9.04
N ASP A 74 -16.54 -15.47 -8.45
CA ASP A 74 -15.83 -14.40 -9.18
C ASP A 74 -14.30 -14.50 -9.01
N GLY A 75 -13.82 -15.36 -8.10
CA GLY A 75 -12.41 -15.50 -7.78
C GLY A 75 -11.60 -16.11 -8.93
N VAL A 76 -10.46 -15.50 -9.23
CA VAL A 76 -9.46 -16.00 -10.19
C VAL A 76 -8.35 -16.77 -9.45
N GLU A 77 -7.50 -17.49 -10.20
CA GLU A 77 -6.32 -18.15 -9.63
C GLU A 77 -5.29 -17.11 -9.15
N GLU A 78 -4.65 -17.35 -8.00
CA GLU A 78 -3.70 -16.41 -7.36
C GLU A 78 -2.55 -16.01 -8.30
N GLU A 79 -2.02 -16.96 -9.08
CA GLU A 79 -0.98 -16.68 -10.07
C GLU A 79 -1.47 -15.72 -11.14
N TYR A 80 -2.70 -15.88 -11.65
CA TYR A 80 -3.24 -15.00 -12.68
C TYR A 80 -3.32 -13.57 -12.17
N ALA A 81 -3.92 -13.37 -10.98
CA ALA A 81 -4.02 -12.06 -10.35
C ALA A 81 -2.63 -11.43 -10.12
N PHE A 82 -1.67 -12.22 -9.63
CA PHE A 82 -0.29 -11.78 -9.46
C PHE A 82 0.35 -11.34 -10.79
N ARG A 83 0.19 -12.11 -11.89
CA ARG A 83 0.74 -11.74 -13.19
C ARG A 83 0.10 -10.45 -13.73
N GLN A 84 -1.19 -10.23 -13.49
CA GLN A 84 -1.85 -8.98 -13.88
C GLN A 84 -1.27 -7.79 -13.10
N LEU A 85 -1.02 -7.94 -11.80
CA LEU A 85 -0.36 -6.91 -10.98
C LEU A 85 1.09 -6.66 -11.43
N ASP A 86 1.88 -7.72 -11.61
CA ASP A 86 3.30 -7.67 -12.00
C ASP A 86 3.49 -6.99 -13.36
N ASN A 87 2.58 -7.19 -14.31
CA ASN A 87 2.60 -6.51 -15.61
C ASN A 87 2.47 -4.98 -15.51
N LEU A 88 1.98 -4.44 -14.38
CA LEU A 88 1.90 -3.00 -14.13
C LEU A 88 3.20 -2.43 -13.54
N ILE A 89 4.14 -3.29 -13.13
CA ILE A 89 5.34 -2.92 -12.40
C ILE A 89 6.56 -3.07 -13.31
N ASP A 90 7.17 -1.94 -13.68
CA ASP A 90 8.53 -1.92 -14.23
C ASP A 90 9.56 -1.50 -13.17
N GLU A 91 10.85 -1.54 -13.50
CA GLU A 91 11.95 -1.27 -12.56
C GLU A 91 11.88 0.13 -11.93
N ASP A 92 11.34 1.11 -12.66
CA ASP A 92 11.24 2.51 -12.26
C ASP A 92 9.87 2.87 -11.63
N THR A 93 8.96 1.90 -11.51
CA THR A 93 7.64 2.14 -10.91
C THR A 93 7.76 2.36 -9.40
N LEU A 94 7.20 3.47 -8.88
CA LEU A 94 7.06 3.68 -7.44
C LEU A 94 5.89 2.86 -6.91
N LEU A 95 6.15 2.02 -5.90
CA LEU A 95 5.11 1.23 -5.24
C LEU A 95 4.54 1.98 -4.04
N VAL A 96 3.23 2.11 -3.98
CA VAL A 96 2.52 2.85 -2.94
C VAL A 96 1.38 2.00 -2.39
N ALA A 97 1.23 2.01 -1.08
CA ALA A 97 0.05 1.48 -0.40
C ALA A 97 -0.27 2.37 0.80
N TYR A 98 -1.47 2.23 1.36
CA TYR A 98 -1.81 3.00 2.55
C TYR A 98 -0.98 2.54 3.74
N ASN A 99 -0.98 1.25 4.07
CA ASN A 99 -0.20 0.68 5.16
C ASN A 99 0.89 -0.24 4.60
N LEU A 100 1.82 0.34 3.85
CA LEU A 100 2.74 -0.41 2.99
C LEU A 100 3.52 -1.52 3.70
N ALA A 101 3.90 -1.35 4.98
CA ALA A 101 4.59 -2.38 5.74
C ALA A 101 3.80 -3.71 5.82
N PHE A 102 2.48 -3.66 5.73
CA PHE A 102 1.60 -4.82 5.62
C PHE A 102 1.56 -5.36 4.18
N ASP A 103 1.14 -4.55 3.21
CA ASP A 103 0.90 -4.97 1.82
C ASP A 103 2.16 -5.51 1.13
N ILE A 104 3.31 -4.88 1.40
CA ILE A 104 4.58 -5.24 0.77
C ILE A 104 5.06 -6.64 1.17
N GLY A 105 4.65 -7.12 2.35
CA GLY A 105 4.94 -8.47 2.79
C GLY A 105 4.20 -9.51 1.95
N PHE A 106 2.94 -9.25 1.62
CA PHE A 106 2.16 -10.11 0.73
C PHE A 106 2.67 -10.03 -0.72
N LEU A 107 3.00 -8.84 -1.21
CA LEU A 107 3.64 -8.70 -2.53
C LEU A 107 4.96 -9.50 -2.60
N SER A 108 5.80 -9.38 -1.57
CA SER A 108 7.04 -10.14 -1.49
C SER A 108 6.80 -11.66 -1.46
N ALA A 109 5.75 -12.14 -0.78
CA ALA A 109 5.41 -13.57 -0.75
C ALA A 109 4.95 -14.08 -2.12
N LEU A 110 4.17 -13.28 -2.86
CA LEU A 110 3.73 -13.60 -4.22
C LEU A 110 4.94 -13.68 -5.17
N TYR A 111 5.85 -12.71 -5.15
CA TYR A 111 7.10 -12.77 -5.92
C TYR A 111 7.95 -13.98 -5.57
N GLN A 112 8.04 -14.33 -4.28
CA GLN A 112 8.81 -15.49 -3.85
C GLN A 112 8.20 -16.82 -4.31
N THR A 113 6.89 -16.87 -4.47
CA THR A 113 6.14 -18.03 -4.96
C THR A 113 6.23 -18.17 -6.47
N TYR A 114 6.02 -17.09 -7.22
CA TYR A 114 5.79 -17.13 -8.67
C TYR A 114 6.96 -16.65 -9.54
N VAL A 115 8.01 -16.07 -8.94
CA VAL A 115 9.19 -15.60 -9.67
C VAL A 115 10.46 -16.28 -9.18
N ALA A 116 10.83 -16.09 -7.92
CA ALA A 116 12.01 -16.75 -7.33
C ALA A 116 11.96 -16.74 -5.81
N HIS A 117 12.24 -17.89 -5.17
CA HIS A 117 12.16 -18.04 -3.71
C HIS A 117 12.95 -17.00 -2.91
N ASN A 118 14.05 -16.46 -3.46
CA ASN A 118 14.89 -15.44 -2.85
C ASN A 118 14.67 -14.02 -3.42
N TYR A 119 13.57 -13.79 -4.16
CA TYR A 119 13.26 -12.50 -4.77
C TYR A 119 13.24 -11.38 -3.72
N LYS A 120 13.78 -10.23 -4.12
CA LYS A 120 13.84 -8.99 -3.34
C LYS A 120 13.28 -7.85 -4.19
N ILE A 121 12.34 -7.11 -3.63
CA ILE A 121 11.72 -5.96 -4.27
C ILE A 121 12.77 -4.89 -4.54
N GLN A 122 12.84 -4.45 -5.79
CA GLN A 122 13.86 -3.52 -6.28
C GLN A 122 13.30 -2.11 -6.50
N ASN A 123 11.98 -1.96 -6.48
CA ASN A 123 11.28 -0.70 -6.66
C ASN A 123 11.49 0.24 -5.48
N ASP A 124 11.39 1.54 -5.76
CA ASP A 124 11.19 2.51 -4.69
C ASP A 124 9.80 2.35 -4.10
N ILE A 125 9.66 2.75 -2.84
CA ILE A 125 8.40 2.62 -2.12
C ILE A 125 7.98 3.92 -1.43
N LEU A 126 6.68 4.08 -1.20
CA LEU A 126 6.14 5.15 -0.36
C LEU A 126 4.93 4.63 0.44
N ASP A 127 4.97 4.84 1.75
CA ASP A 127 3.90 4.51 2.69
C ASP A 127 3.02 5.74 2.95
N CYS A 128 1.78 5.73 2.45
CA CYS A 128 0.87 6.88 2.56
C CYS A 128 0.41 7.12 4.01
N MET A 129 0.19 6.06 4.80
CA MET A 129 -0.13 6.17 6.22
C MET A 129 1.03 6.78 6.98
N ALA A 130 2.29 6.47 6.65
CA ALA A 130 3.45 7.11 7.28
C ALA A 130 3.44 8.63 7.06
N VAL A 131 3.10 9.12 5.87
CA VAL A 131 2.93 10.56 5.59
C VAL A 131 1.79 11.15 6.43
N TYR A 132 0.62 10.52 6.39
CA TYR A 132 -0.56 10.99 7.13
C TYR A 132 -0.30 11.06 8.64
N LYS A 133 0.27 9.99 9.19
CA LYS A 133 0.62 9.84 10.60
C LYS A 133 1.71 10.81 11.06
N ASP A 134 2.63 11.20 10.18
CA ASP A 134 3.66 12.19 10.51
C ASP A 134 3.03 13.56 10.76
N ARG A 135 1.93 13.87 10.07
CA ARG A 135 1.31 15.20 10.07
C ARG A 135 0.08 15.31 10.95
N TYR A 136 -0.57 14.19 11.28
CA TYR A 136 -1.83 14.17 12.01
C TYR A 136 -1.80 13.28 13.26
N PRO A 137 -2.52 13.66 14.33
CA PRO A 137 -2.72 12.78 15.47
C PRO A 137 -3.68 11.63 15.11
N TYR A 138 -3.65 10.59 15.94
CA TYR A 138 -4.56 9.44 15.85
C TYR A 138 -6.03 9.91 15.82
N PRO A 139 -6.93 9.25 15.07
CA PRO A 139 -6.79 7.96 14.36
C PRO A 139 -6.12 8.01 12.98
N HIS A 140 -5.49 6.90 12.57
CA HIS A 140 -4.62 6.81 11.37
C HIS A 140 -5.02 5.75 10.33
N LYS A 141 -6.23 5.20 10.39
CA LYS A 141 -6.71 4.33 9.30
C LYS A 141 -7.11 5.17 8.07
N LEU A 142 -7.16 4.55 6.89
CA LEU A 142 -7.54 5.19 5.62
C LEU A 142 -8.86 5.94 5.71
N GLU A 143 -9.89 5.35 6.34
CA GLU A 143 -11.19 6.00 6.59
C GLU A 143 -11.08 7.38 7.27
N ASN A 144 -10.10 7.55 8.17
CA ASN A 144 -9.88 8.82 8.86
C ASN A 144 -9.20 9.84 7.96
N ALA A 145 -8.27 9.41 7.11
CA ALA A 145 -7.64 10.29 6.13
C ALA A 145 -8.63 10.73 5.05
N VAL A 146 -9.46 9.80 4.55
CA VAL A 146 -10.56 10.08 3.62
C VAL A 146 -11.53 11.11 4.22
N ALA A 147 -12.00 10.88 5.46
CA ALA A 147 -12.89 11.81 6.15
C ALA A 147 -12.25 13.19 6.40
N ARG A 148 -10.96 13.21 6.80
CA ARG A 148 -10.20 14.45 7.08
C ARG A 148 -10.10 15.37 5.86
N PHE A 149 -10.03 14.79 4.67
CA PHE A 149 -9.93 15.51 3.40
C PHE A 149 -11.27 15.63 2.66
N GLU A 150 -12.38 15.26 3.32
CA GLU A 150 -13.74 15.31 2.74
C GLU A 150 -13.84 14.55 1.40
N LEU A 151 -13.09 13.45 1.27
CA LEU A 151 -13.06 12.62 0.08
C LEU A 151 -14.23 11.60 0.11
N SER A 152 -14.77 11.28 -1.06
CA SER A 152 -15.76 10.21 -1.21
C SER A 152 -15.08 8.84 -1.35
N ASN A 153 -15.47 7.87 -0.51
CA ASN A 153 -15.15 6.44 -0.68
C ASN A 153 -16.44 5.61 -0.50
N ASN A 154 -17.24 5.50 -1.57
CA ASN A 154 -18.58 4.92 -1.51
C ASN A 154 -18.59 3.38 -1.44
N GLN A 155 -17.43 2.74 -1.64
CA GLN A 155 -17.25 1.29 -1.59
C GLN A 155 -15.98 0.95 -0.79
N ALA A 156 -15.90 1.48 0.43
CA ALA A 156 -14.82 1.12 1.36
C ALA A 156 -14.72 -0.42 1.52
N HIS A 157 -13.49 -0.93 1.68
CA HIS A 157 -13.17 -2.37 1.77
C HIS A 157 -13.19 -3.15 0.45
N ARG A 158 -13.24 -2.45 -0.70
CA ARG A 158 -12.82 -3.04 -1.97
C ARG A 158 -11.40 -2.56 -2.25
N ALA A 159 -10.48 -3.48 -2.47
CA ALA A 159 -9.06 -3.16 -2.60
C ALA A 159 -8.77 -2.11 -3.69
N SER A 160 -9.48 -2.16 -4.82
CA SER A 160 -9.32 -1.19 -5.93
C SER A 160 -9.78 0.22 -5.54
N GLU A 161 -10.85 0.33 -4.77
CA GLU A 161 -11.40 1.59 -4.28
C GLU A 161 -10.54 2.17 -3.17
N ASP A 162 -9.98 1.33 -2.30
CA ASP A 162 -9.04 1.76 -1.27
C ASP A 162 -7.68 2.18 -1.88
N ALA A 163 -7.24 1.57 -2.98
CA ALA A 163 -6.09 2.05 -3.77
C ALA A 163 -6.36 3.45 -4.37
N LYS A 164 -7.55 3.69 -4.95
CA LYS A 164 -7.95 5.03 -5.43
C LYS A 164 -8.03 6.05 -4.30
N ALA A 165 -8.62 5.68 -3.17
CA ALA A 165 -8.73 6.54 -2.00
C ALA A 165 -7.33 6.89 -1.47
N THR A 166 -6.41 5.92 -1.44
CA THR A 166 -5.01 6.12 -1.08
C THR A 166 -4.32 7.12 -2.00
N PHE A 167 -4.53 7.02 -3.32
CA PHE A 167 -4.01 8.01 -4.27
C PHE A 167 -4.55 9.41 -3.99
N LYS A 168 -5.87 9.56 -3.81
CA LYS A 168 -6.50 10.86 -3.52
C LYS A 168 -5.96 11.47 -2.22
N VAL A 169 -5.82 10.65 -1.16
CA VAL A 169 -5.21 11.07 0.11
C VAL A 169 -3.77 11.52 -0.10
N LEU A 170 -2.98 10.79 -0.88
CA LEU A 170 -1.59 11.15 -1.17
C LEU A 170 -1.48 12.48 -1.92
N ASP A 171 -2.38 12.74 -2.88
CA ASP A 171 -2.40 14.01 -3.61
C ASP A 171 -2.86 15.20 -2.74
N CYS A 172 -3.83 14.98 -1.83
CA CYS A 172 -4.17 15.97 -0.79
C CYS A 172 -2.97 16.28 0.09
N LEU A 173 -2.26 15.26 0.60
CA LEU A 173 -1.05 15.43 1.40
C LEU A 173 0.05 16.16 0.60
N ALA A 174 0.23 15.85 -0.69
CA ALA A 174 1.18 16.56 -1.54
C ALA A 174 0.80 18.04 -1.75
N SER A 175 -0.49 18.34 -1.78
CA SER A 175 -1.03 19.70 -1.95
C SER A 175 -0.89 20.54 -0.68
N GLU A 176 -1.04 19.94 0.50
CA GLU A 176 -0.76 20.60 1.78
C GLU A 176 0.71 20.96 1.92
N GLU A 177 1.60 20.02 1.59
CA GLU A 177 3.03 20.24 1.61
C GLU A 177 3.75 19.28 0.65
N ASN A 178 4.39 19.87 -0.36
CA ASN A 178 5.03 19.12 -1.44
C ASN A 178 6.44 18.65 -1.05
N ASN A 179 6.51 17.77 -0.05
CA ASN A 179 7.74 17.20 0.49
C ASN A 179 7.73 15.65 0.49
N LEU A 180 6.84 15.01 -0.28
CA LEU A 180 6.66 13.55 -0.33
C LEU A 180 7.96 12.77 -0.64
N LYS A 181 8.92 13.40 -1.33
CA LYS A 181 10.26 12.83 -1.57
C LYS A 181 11.00 12.43 -0.27
N LEU A 182 10.69 13.07 0.86
CA LEU A 182 11.27 12.73 2.17
C LEU A 182 10.81 11.37 2.72
N TYR A 183 9.71 10.84 2.19
CA TYR A 183 9.06 9.60 2.61
C TYR A 183 9.36 8.42 1.69
N VAL A 184 9.99 8.67 0.53
CA VAL A 184 10.41 7.61 -0.39
C VAL A 184 11.47 6.74 0.28
N ASN A 185 11.28 5.43 0.23
CA ASN A 185 12.12 4.42 0.89
C ASN A 185 12.22 4.60 2.42
N VAL A 186 11.17 5.14 3.04
CA VAL A 186 11.03 5.26 4.49
C VAL A 186 9.76 4.54 4.93
N LEU A 187 9.89 3.64 5.90
CA LEU A 187 8.76 3.04 6.59
C LEU A 187 8.62 3.64 8.00
N GLY A 188 7.45 4.21 8.26
CA GLY A 188 7.03 4.59 9.59
C GLY A 188 6.64 3.37 10.41
N TYR A 189 6.98 3.32 11.69
CA TYR A 189 6.52 2.22 12.56
C TYR A 189 6.20 2.68 13.98
N ASN A 190 5.31 1.96 14.64
CA ASN A 190 5.08 2.14 16.07
C ASN A 190 5.89 1.12 16.87
N LYS A 191 6.72 1.59 17.81
CA LYS A 191 7.57 0.72 18.66
C LYS A 191 6.78 -0.39 19.38
N LYS A 192 5.50 -0.17 19.68
CA LYS A 192 4.61 -1.17 20.30
C LYS A 192 4.43 -2.44 19.45
N TYR A 193 4.47 -2.32 18.12
CA TYR A 193 4.17 -3.41 17.19
C TYR A 193 5.42 -4.06 16.57
N GLY A 194 6.61 -3.65 17.02
CA GLY A 194 7.87 -4.15 16.47
C GLY A 194 8.32 -3.42 15.20
N LEU A 195 9.41 -3.90 14.62
CA LEU A 195 10.02 -3.33 13.42
C LEU A 195 9.41 -3.95 12.16
N PRO A 196 9.14 -3.15 11.11
CA PRO A 196 8.85 -3.68 9.78
C PRO A 196 9.98 -4.56 9.27
N ASP A 197 9.62 -5.62 8.54
CA ASP A 197 10.60 -6.54 7.95
C ASP A 197 11.23 -5.90 6.71
N ARG A 198 12.51 -5.53 6.83
CA ARG A 198 13.29 -4.92 5.74
C ARG A 198 13.86 -5.96 4.79
N THR A 199 13.77 -7.25 5.12
CA THR A 199 14.37 -8.30 4.31
C THR A 199 13.66 -8.47 2.97
N TYR A 200 12.48 -7.88 2.76
CA TYR A 200 11.78 -7.92 1.46
C TYR A 200 12.49 -7.11 0.37
N PHE A 201 13.35 -6.17 0.73
CA PHE A 201 13.90 -5.18 -0.20
C PHE A 201 15.33 -5.50 -0.59
N LYS A 202 15.68 -5.21 -1.85
CA LYS A 202 17.05 -5.26 -2.35
C LYS A 202 17.85 -4.04 -1.91
N LYS A 203 17.18 -2.88 -1.83
CA LYS A 203 17.76 -1.60 -1.42
C LYS A 203 17.51 -1.31 0.05
N HIS A 204 18.25 -0.35 0.59
CA HIS A 204 18.08 0.10 1.97
C HIS A 204 16.77 0.87 2.15
N ILE A 205 15.87 0.35 2.98
CA ILE A 205 14.65 1.05 3.42
C ILE A 205 14.84 1.58 4.83
N GLU A 206 14.72 2.88 5.04
CA GLU A 206 14.90 3.46 6.37
C GLU A 206 13.67 3.24 7.26
N LEU A 207 13.90 3.00 8.56
CA LEU A 207 12.82 2.84 9.53
C LEU A 207 12.78 4.02 10.49
N VAL A 208 11.63 4.69 10.58
CA VAL A 208 11.44 5.82 11.49
C VAL A 208 10.33 5.51 12.48
N ALA A 209 10.64 5.62 13.77
CA ALA A 209 9.64 5.45 14.81
C ALA A 209 8.69 6.65 14.81
N GLN A 210 7.40 6.40 14.70
CA GLN A 210 6.34 7.40 14.73
C GLN A 210 5.37 7.13 15.88
N GLY A 211 5.11 8.17 16.67
CA GLY A 211 4.09 8.19 17.72
C GLY A 211 2.68 8.36 17.15
N PHE A 212 1.72 8.63 18.03
CA PHE A 212 0.32 8.81 17.64
C PHE A 212 -0.10 10.28 17.48
N ASN A 213 0.83 11.23 17.52
CA ASN A 213 0.51 12.64 17.74
C ASN A 213 0.80 13.56 16.54
N GLY A 214 1.31 13.05 15.42
CA GLY A 214 1.62 13.88 14.24
C GLY A 214 2.77 14.86 14.50
N TYR A 215 3.86 14.39 15.10
CA TYR A 215 4.97 15.27 15.49
C TYR A 215 6.00 15.48 14.39
N ARG A 216 5.69 15.08 13.15
CA ARG A 216 6.54 15.24 11.97
C ARG A 216 7.89 14.55 12.15
N GLU A 217 7.90 13.36 12.73
CA GLU A 217 9.11 12.60 13.05
C GLU A 217 9.96 12.31 11.81
N ILE A 218 9.34 11.96 10.68
CA ILE A 218 10.03 11.70 9.40
C ILE A 218 10.55 13.00 8.80
N GLU A 219 9.76 14.07 8.78
CA GLU A 219 10.19 15.35 8.21
C GLU A 219 11.32 16.00 9.03
N LYS A 220 11.24 15.97 10.37
CA LYS A 220 12.26 16.53 11.27
C LYS A 220 13.57 15.77 11.27
N ARG A 221 13.57 14.49 10.88
CA ARG A 221 14.76 13.65 10.76
C ARG A 221 15.78 14.23 9.77
N VAL A 222 15.30 14.75 8.65
CA VAL A 222 16.14 15.26 7.55
C VAL A 222 16.92 16.51 7.98
N ILE A 223 16.33 17.33 8.85
CA ILE A 223 16.95 18.54 9.41
C ILE A 223 18.18 18.18 10.26
N LYS A 224 18.18 17.03 10.95
CA LYS A 224 19.30 16.62 11.82
C LYS A 224 20.52 16.07 11.07
N ASN A 225 20.37 15.68 9.80
CA ASN A 225 21.47 15.13 8.99
C ASN A 225 22.11 16.20 8.07
N THR A 226 21.66 17.45 8.14
CA THR A 226 22.14 18.58 7.32
C THR A 226 22.92 19.61 8.14
N ILE A 227 23.10 19.37 9.44
CA ILE A 227 23.85 20.19 10.41
C ILE A 227 24.97 19.32 10.97
#